data_AF-A0A2E7K115-F1
#
_entry.id   AF-A0A2E7K115-F1
#
_cell.length_a   1.000
_cell.length_b   1.000
_cell.length_c   1.000
_cell.angle_alpha   90.00
_cell.angle_beta   90.00
_cell.angle_gamma   90.00
#
_symmetry.space_group_name_H-M   'P 1'
#
loop_
_entity.id
_entity.type
_entity.pdbx_description
1 polymer ?
#
loop_
_entity_poly.entity_id
_entity_poly.type
_entity_poly.pdbx_seq_one_letter_code
_entity_poly.pdbx_strand_id
1 'polypeptide(L)'
;MVDMVGNVAADKLRSYIERIERLEEEKAALAADIREVFAEAKANGYDTKTMRQVVKLRKMDNHERDEQEHLLDVYKRALGMAPDMDEAA
;
A
#
# COMPACT_ATOMS: atom_id res chain seq x y z
N MET A 1 39.48 26.76 -18.78
CA MET A 1 38.75 26.58 -17.50
C MET A 1 37.30 26.16 -17.77
N VAL A 2 37.08 24.99 -18.37
CA VAL A 2 35.72 24.48 -18.67
C VAL A 2 35.42 23.16 -17.93
N ASP A 3 36.42 22.54 -17.30
CA ASP A 3 36.30 21.16 -16.82
C ASP A 3 35.89 21.02 -15.34
N MET A 4 35.99 22.09 -14.55
CA MET A 4 35.73 22.02 -13.10
C MET A 4 34.23 22.04 -12.76
N VAL A 5 33.42 22.78 -13.52
CA VAL A 5 31.95 22.87 -13.29
C VAL A 5 31.23 21.62 -13.79
N GLY A 6 31.69 21.04 -14.91
CA GLY A 6 31.15 19.77 -15.43
C GLY A 6 31.42 18.59 -14.48
N ASN A 7 32.58 18.56 -13.83
CA ASN A 7 32.95 17.50 -12.89
C ASN A 7 32.10 17.54 -11.61
N VAL A 8 31.88 18.74 -11.03
CA VAL A 8 31.01 18.90 -9.83
C VAL A 8 29.55 18.52 -10.12
N ALA A 9 29.04 18.80 -11.33
CA ALA A 9 27.71 18.39 -11.74
C ALA A 9 27.60 16.85 -11.88
N ALA A 10 28.63 16.20 -12.42
CA ALA A 10 28.69 14.75 -12.54
C ALA A 10 28.78 14.04 -11.17
N ASP A 11 29.57 14.58 -10.23
CA ASP A 11 29.72 14.01 -8.89
C ASP A 11 28.42 14.09 -8.08
N LYS A 12 27.69 15.20 -8.17
CA LYS A 12 26.37 15.34 -7.53
C LYS A 12 25.35 14.38 -8.14
N LEU A 13 25.32 14.25 -9.46
CA LEU A 13 24.44 13.30 -10.14
C LEU A 13 24.74 11.86 -9.70
N ARG A 14 26.02 11.47 -9.66
CA ARG A 14 26.46 10.16 -9.17
C ARG A 14 26.01 9.92 -7.73
N SER A 15 26.19 10.89 -6.84
CA SER A 15 25.74 10.78 -5.46
C SER A 15 24.22 10.59 -5.33
N TYR A 16 23.42 11.27 -6.16
CA TYR A 16 21.96 11.02 -6.18
C TYR A 16 21.62 9.61 -6.66
N ILE A 17 22.27 9.14 -7.74
CA ILE A 17 22.04 7.80 -8.30
C ILE A 17 22.38 6.71 -7.27
N GLU A 18 23.57 6.75 -6.68
CA GLU A 18 24.02 5.77 -5.69
C GLU A 18 23.10 5.72 -4.45
N ARG A 19 22.55 6.87 -4.05
CA ARG A 19 21.56 6.92 -2.96
C ARG A 19 20.23 6.30 -3.37
N ILE A 20 19.77 6.53 -4.59
CA ILE A 20 18.52 5.95 -5.10
C ILE A 20 18.66 4.44 -5.26
N GLU A 21 19.77 3.95 -5.81
CA GLU A 21 20.02 2.51 -5.98
C GLU A 21 19.97 1.77 -4.64
N ARG A 22 20.65 2.31 -3.61
CA ARG A 22 20.57 1.78 -2.25
C ARG A 22 19.14 1.76 -1.69
N LEU A 23 18.38 2.83 -1.90
CA LEU A 23 16.99 2.90 -1.44
C LEU A 23 16.09 1.90 -2.19
N GLU A 24 16.33 1.63 -3.47
CA GLU A 24 15.61 0.61 -4.22
C GLU A 24 15.99 -0.81 -3.75
N GLU A 25 17.25 -1.06 -3.39
CA GLU A 25 17.67 -2.31 -2.76
C GLU A 25 16.99 -2.52 -1.39
N GLU A 26 16.99 -1.51 -0.52
CA GLU A 26 16.31 -1.55 0.78
C GLU A 26 14.80 -1.79 0.63
N LYS A 27 14.17 -1.11 -0.34
CA LYS A 27 12.75 -1.31 -0.67
C LYS A 27 12.47 -2.71 -1.21
N ALA A 28 13.38 -3.29 -2.01
CA ALA A 28 13.25 -4.65 -2.50
C ALA A 28 13.35 -5.67 -1.37
N ALA A 29 14.29 -5.49 -0.44
CA ALA A 29 14.43 -6.31 0.76
C ALA A 29 13.16 -6.25 1.62
N LEU A 30 12.68 -5.05 1.96
CA LEU A 30 11.43 -4.87 2.71
C LEU A 30 10.21 -5.51 2.00
N ALA A 31 10.16 -5.41 0.67
CA ALA A 31 9.10 -6.06 -0.10
C ALA A 31 9.22 -7.59 -0.07
N ALA A 32 10.43 -8.15 0.01
CA ALA A 32 10.64 -9.59 0.20
C ALA A 32 10.15 -10.02 1.58
N ASP A 33 10.55 -9.33 2.64
CA ASP A 33 10.11 -9.61 4.03
C ASP A 33 8.58 -9.60 4.15
N ILE A 34 7.92 -8.60 3.56
CA ILE A 34 6.44 -8.53 3.53
C ILE A 34 5.85 -9.75 2.82
N ARG A 35 6.45 -10.23 1.72
CA ARG A 35 5.96 -11.42 1.02
C ARG A 35 6.15 -12.67 1.86
N GLU A 36 7.24 -12.80 2.60
CA GLU A 36 7.48 -13.92 3.51
C GLU A 36 6.43 -13.97 4.62
N VAL A 37 6.09 -12.84 5.23
CA VAL A 37 5.01 -12.77 6.23
C VAL A 37 3.67 -13.23 5.66
N PHE A 38 3.33 -12.80 4.43
CA PHE A 38 2.11 -13.29 3.77
C PHE A 38 2.19 -14.79 3.45
N ALA A 39 3.37 -15.31 3.07
CA ALA A 39 3.55 -16.73 2.80
C ALA A 39 3.41 -17.58 4.07
N GLU A 40 3.99 -17.12 5.19
CA GLU A 40 3.83 -17.74 6.50
C GLU A 40 2.35 -17.73 6.93
N ALA A 41 1.66 -16.58 6.81
CA ALA A 41 0.24 -16.50 7.12
C ALA A 41 -0.59 -17.47 6.27
N LYS A 42 -0.27 -17.61 4.98
CA LYS A 42 -0.92 -18.59 4.10
C LYS A 42 -0.67 -20.03 4.56
N ALA A 43 0.56 -20.36 4.95
CA ALA A 43 0.91 -21.69 5.48
C ALA A 43 0.17 -22.01 6.78
N ASN A 44 -0.11 -20.98 7.59
CA ASN A 44 -0.90 -21.06 8.82
C ASN A 44 -2.43 -20.99 8.57
N GLY A 45 -2.89 -21.00 7.32
CA GLY A 45 -4.31 -21.10 6.96
C GLY A 45 -5.05 -19.76 6.85
N TYR A 46 -4.37 -18.62 6.89
CA TYR A 46 -4.99 -17.31 6.70
C TYR A 46 -5.20 -16.96 5.22
N ASP A 47 -6.32 -16.30 4.91
CA ASP A 47 -6.56 -15.75 3.58
C ASP A 47 -5.77 -14.44 3.36
N THR A 48 -4.67 -14.54 2.62
CA THR A 48 -3.80 -13.39 2.36
C THR A 48 -4.46 -12.27 1.54
N LYS A 49 -5.52 -12.56 0.77
CA LYS A 49 -6.22 -11.53 -0.02
C LYS A 49 -7.02 -10.62 0.90
N THR A 50 -7.77 -11.19 1.84
CA THR A 50 -8.46 -10.45 2.90
C THR A 50 -7.48 -9.72 3.80
N MET A 51 -6.34 -10.33 4.17
CA MET A 51 -5.31 -9.62 4.94
C MET A 51 -4.79 -8.36 4.23
N ARG A 52 -4.55 -8.42 2.91
CA ARG A 52 -4.14 -7.24 2.12
C ARG A 52 -5.20 -6.15 2.12
N GLN A 53 -6.49 -6.53 2.06
CA GLN A 53 -7.59 -5.58 2.18
C GLN A 53 -7.59 -4.91 3.56
N VAL A 54 -7.42 -5.69 4.64
CA VAL A 54 -7.32 -5.16 6.01
C VAL A 54 -6.13 -4.20 6.14
N VAL A 55 -4.95 -4.54 5.61
CA VAL A 55 -3.79 -3.64 5.62
C VAL A 55 -4.08 -2.35 4.86
N LYS A 56 -4.80 -2.40 3.74
CA LYS A 56 -5.22 -1.20 2.99
C LYS A 56 -6.17 -0.34 3.82
N LEU A 57 -7.21 -0.94 4.41
CA LEU A 57 -8.18 -0.25 5.27
C LEU A 57 -7.52 0.40 6.48
N ARG A 58 -6.54 -0.27 7.09
CA ARG A 58 -5.78 0.26 8.24
C ARG A 58 -4.83 1.41 7.91
N LYS A 59 -4.53 1.63 6.62
CA LYS A 59 -3.72 2.76 6.15
C LYS A 59 -4.55 4.01 5.85
N MET A 60 -5.87 3.86 5.70
CA MET A 60 -6.78 4.96 5.44
C MET A 60 -7.03 5.75 6.72
N ASP A 61 -7.32 7.04 6.58
CA ASP A 61 -7.86 7.83 7.70
C ASP A 61 -9.24 7.30 8.10
N ASN A 62 -9.59 7.48 9.37
CA ASN A 62 -10.86 7.00 9.90
C ASN A 62 -12.05 7.60 9.13
N HIS A 63 -12.02 8.89 8.80
CA HIS A 63 -13.11 9.53 8.07
C HIS A 63 -13.26 8.95 6.66
N GLU A 64 -12.15 8.75 5.95
CA GLU A 64 -12.16 8.15 4.61
C GLU A 64 -12.72 6.72 4.64
N ARG A 65 -12.35 5.93 5.66
CA ARG A 65 -12.88 4.58 5.84
C ARG A 65 -14.40 4.61 6.09
N ASP A 66 -14.86 5.46 7.00
CA ASP A 66 -16.27 5.53 7.37
C ASP A 66 -17.13 6.00 6.17
N GLU A 67 -16.63 6.95 5.39
CA GLU A 67 -17.29 7.40 4.14
C GLU A 67 -17.35 6.28 3.09
N GLN A 68 -16.26 5.52 2.89
CA GLN A 68 -16.25 4.38 1.97
C GLN A 68 -17.19 3.25 2.43
N GLU A 69 -17.25 2.96 3.73
CA GLU A 69 -18.16 1.98 4.30
C GLU A 69 -19.62 2.39 4.09
N HIS A 70 -19.94 3.67 4.32
CA HIS A 70 -21.28 4.20 4.07
C HIS A 70 -21.68 4.10 2.58
N LEU A 71 -20.80 4.49 1.66
CA LEU A 71 -21.06 4.39 0.22
C LEU A 71 -21.23 2.94 -0.24
N LEU A 72 -20.38 2.04 0.26
CA LEU A 72 -20.47 0.62 -0.05
C LEU A 72 -21.80 0.04 0.40
N ASP A 73 -22.25 0.42 1.58
CA ASP A 73 -23.51 -0.02 2.17
C ASP A 73 -24.73 0.50 1.37
N VAL A 74 -24.72 1.77 0.96
CA VAL A 74 -25.72 2.34 0.04
C VAL A 74 -25.80 1.56 -1.28
N TYR A 75 -24.65 1.25 -1.89
CA TYR A 75 -24.63 0.50 -3.14
C TYR A 75 -25.08 -0.95 -2.97
N LYS A 76 -24.71 -1.61 -1.86
CA LYS A 76 -25.19 -2.97 -1.56
C LYS A 76 -26.71 -3.00 -1.43
N ARG A 77 -27.32 -2.03 -0.75
CA ARG A 77 -28.79 -1.94 -0.64
C ARG A 77 -29.45 -1.71 -2.00
N ALA A 78 -28.92 -0.76 -2.78
CA ALA A 78 -29.43 -0.49 -4.13
C ALA A 78 -29.40 -1.72 -5.06
N LEU A 79 -28.49 -2.66 -4.79
CA LEU A 79 -28.34 -3.92 -5.52
C LEU A 79 -29.01 -5.13 -4.84
N GLY A 80 -29.72 -4.94 -3.72
CA GLY A 80 -30.35 -6.03 -2.95
C GLY A 80 -29.36 -7.00 -2.30
N MET A 81 -28.12 -6.56 -2.07
CA MET A 81 -27.03 -7.34 -1.47
C MET A 81 -26.92 -7.15 0.06
N ALA A 82 -27.68 -6.23 0.63
CA ALA A 82 -27.78 -5.96 2.07
C ALA A 82 -29.25 -5.69 2.42
N PRO A 83 -29.70 -6.06 3.63
CA PRO A 83 -31.07 -5.77 4.06
C PRO A 83 -31.30 -4.26 4.14
N ASP A 84 -32.53 -3.86 3.80
CA ASP A 84 -32.98 -2.50 4.02
C ASP A 84 -33.08 -2.27 5.53
N MET A 85 -32.55 -1.13 6.01
CA MET A 85 -32.53 -0.81 7.44
C MET A 85 -33.93 -0.72 8.05
N ASP A 86 -34.97 -0.65 7.21
CA ASP A 86 -36.38 -0.60 7.59
C ASP A 86 -37.01 -1.98 7.85
N GLU A 87 -36.34 -3.10 7.50
CA GLU A 87 -36.85 -4.47 7.76
C GLU A 87 -36.44 -5.03 9.13
N ALA A 88 -35.57 -4.34 9.88
CA ALA A 88 -35.05 -4.80 11.18
C ALA A 88 -35.81 -4.26 12.41
N ALA A 89 -37.08 -3.86 12.24
CA ALA A 89 -37.97 -3.38 13.32
C ALA A 89 -39.12 -4.36 13.62
#